data_AF-A0A8T6LKD4-F1
#
_entry.id   AF-A0A8T6LKD4-F1
#
_cell.length_a   1.000
_cell.length_b   1.000
_cell.length_c   1.000
_cell.angle_alpha   90.00
_cell.angle_beta   90.00
_cell.angle_gamma   90.00
#
_symmetry.space_group_name_H-M   'P 1'
#
loop_
_entity.id
_entity.type
_entity.pdbx_description
1 polymer ?
#
loop_
_entity_poly.entity_id
_entity_poly.type
_entity_poly.pdbx_seq_one_letter_code
_entity_poly.pdbx_strand_id
1 'polypeptide(L)'
;MVKRGFFRRAARWFLVAAGIYFAAVYAGARVDWVAMEEGSILSAPPPAPSTRVTGAIHVHTRRSHDAIGTEAELARAARAAGLDFVFLADHRDAGSPAAEWERTAAWEEGVLLVRGQEIRVEGVGKVLVDRVDTAVVSWTGGMESFLARVERDSAFTVVAHPRGRPGDAWRPSGASGMAAWEVFDFADVARRRLASPSVVYHLVALAGGELTGRAEHNWLRLYRDGFRSPGVA
;
A
#
# COMPACT_ATOMS: atom_id res chain seq x y z
N MET A 1 -24.84 -49.59 7.41
CA MET A 1 -24.07 -49.47 6.15
C MET A 1 -24.60 -48.36 5.20
N VAL A 2 -25.12 -47.23 5.72
CA VAL A 2 -25.83 -46.20 4.91
C VAL A 2 -25.04 -44.88 4.74
N LYS A 3 -23.97 -44.65 5.52
CA LYS A 3 -23.27 -43.36 5.54
C LYS A 3 -22.44 -43.05 4.29
N ARG A 4 -21.79 -44.03 3.64
CA ARG A 4 -20.87 -43.80 2.51
C ARG A 4 -21.53 -43.19 1.26
N GLY A 5 -22.79 -43.56 0.96
CA GLY A 5 -23.51 -43.08 -0.23
C GLY A 5 -24.04 -41.64 -0.08
N PHE A 6 -24.31 -41.21 1.15
CA PHE A 6 -24.74 -39.85 1.47
C PHE A 6 -23.55 -38.88 1.37
N PHE A 7 -22.41 -39.22 1.96
CA PHE A 7 -21.20 -38.39 1.91
C PHE A 7 -20.70 -38.16 0.48
N ARG A 8 -20.74 -39.19 -0.39
CA ARG A 8 -20.36 -39.03 -1.81
C ARG A 8 -21.29 -38.09 -2.58
N ARG A 9 -22.60 -38.14 -2.30
CA ARG A 9 -23.58 -37.24 -2.94
C ARG A 9 -23.42 -35.80 -2.43
N ALA A 10 -23.25 -35.62 -1.12
CA ALA A 10 -23.00 -34.31 -0.52
C ALA A 10 -21.71 -33.67 -1.06
N ALA A 11 -20.61 -34.44 -1.13
CA ALA A 11 -19.35 -33.97 -1.69
C ALA A 11 -19.46 -33.59 -3.18
N ARG A 12 -20.21 -34.35 -3.98
CA ARG A 12 -20.46 -34.03 -5.39
C ARG A 12 -21.22 -32.70 -5.53
N TRP A 13 -22.27 -32.49 -4.75
CA TRP A 13 -23.04 -31.25 -4.78
C TRP A 13 -22.22 -30.05 -4.30
N PHE A 14 -21.39 -30.24 -3.28
CA PHE A 14 -20.43 -29.22 -2.84
C PHE A 14 -19.47 -28.83 -3.96
N LEU A 15 -18.87 -29.79 -4.66
CA LEU A 15 -17.96 -29.53 -5.78
C LEU A 15 -18.65 -28.81 -6.96
N VAL A 16 -19.90 -29.17 -7.27
CA VAL A 16 -20.70 -28.48 -8.29
C VAL A 16 -20.99 -27.04 -7.88
N ALA A 17 -21.45 -26.82 -6.63
CA ALA A 17 -21.71 -25.48 -6.12
C ALA A 17 -20.45 -24.61 -6.06
N ALA A 18 -19.33 -25.19 -5.63
CA ALA A 18 -18.03 -24.54 -5.67
C ALA A 18 -17.63 -24.20 -7.12
N GLY A 19 -17.75 -25.13 -8.06
CA GLY A 19 -17.46 -24.89 -9.47
C GLY A 19 -18.30 -23.77 -10.08
N ILE A 20 -19.60 -23.71 -9.76
CA ILE A 20 -20.51 -22.62 -10.17
C ILE A 20 -20.07 -21.30 -9.54
N TYR A 21 -19.74 -21.29 -8.25
CA TYR A 21 -19.24 -20.11 -7.56
C TYR A 21 -17.94 -19.59 -8.20
N PHE A 22 -16.95 -20.47 -8.44
CA PHE A 22 -15.70 -20.13 -9.10
C PHE A 22 -15.92 -19.61 -10.52
N ALA A 23 -16.82 -20.24 -11.29
CA ALA A 23 -17.18 -19.79 -12.63
C ALA A 23 -17.89 -18.44 -12.63
N ALA A 24 -18.80 -18.19 -11.68
CA ALA A 24 -19.50 -16.93 -11.53
C ALA A 24 -18.56 -15.79 -11.10
N VAL A 25 -17.65 -16.05 -10.15
CA VAL A 25 -16.60 -15.10 -9.76
C VAL A 25 -15.66 -14.82 -10.94
N TYR A 26 -15.25 -15.85 -11.68
CA TYR A 26 -14.39 -15.70 -12.85
C TYR A 26 -15.06 -14.94 -14.00
N ALA A 27 -16.35 -15.20 -14.25
CA ALA A 27 -17.15 -14.48 -15.23
C ALA A 27 -17.37 -13.03 -14.81
N GLY A 28 -17.70 -12.77 -13.53
CA GLY A 28 -17.83 -11.42 -12.98
C GLY A 28 -16.53 -10.62 -13.05
N ALA A 29 -15.39 -11.26 -12.76
CA ALA A 29 -14.07 -10.64 -12.90
C ALA A 29 -13.67 -10.35 -14.37
N ARG A 30 -14.31 -11.00 -15.35
CA ARG A 30 -14.10 -10.72 -16.79
C ARG A 30 -14.97 -9.60 -17.34
N VAL A 31 -15.99 -9.13 -16.61
CA VAL A 31 -17.00 -8.20 -17.15
C VAL A 31 -16.68 -6.72 -16.88
N ASP A 32 -15.72 -6.40 -16.02
CA ASP A 32 -15.23 -5.03 -15.88
C ASP A 32 -13.98 -4.80 -16.76
N TRP A 33 -14.12 -4.96 -18.08
CA TRP A 33 -13.34 -4.11 -18.98
C TRP A 33 -13.91 -2.71 -18.81
N VAL A 34 -13.44 -2.01 -17.79
CA VAL A 34 -13.49 -0.55 -17.82
C VAL A 34 -12.71 -0.20 -19.06
N ALA A 35 -13.42 0.17 -20.12
CA ALA A 35 -12.83 1.01 -21.15
C ALA A 35 -12.22 2.15 -20.35
N MET A 36 -10.89 2.17 -20.24
CA MET A 36 -10.23 3.40 -19.88
C MET A 36 -10.67 4.33 -21.01
N GLU A 37 -11.69 5.15 -20.77
CA GLU A 37 -11.71 6.42 -21.46
C GLU A 37 -10.31 6.95 -21.22
N GLU A 38 -9.58 7.15 -22.31
CA GLU A 38 -8.35 7.95 -22.32
C GLU A 38 -8.78 9.35 -21.88
N GLY A 39 -9.09 9.50 -20.60
CA GLY A 39 -9.24 10.77 -19.95
C GLY A 39 -7.88 11.39 -20.13
N SER A 40 -7.84 12.39 -21.02
CA SER A 40 -6.71 13.26 -21.36
C SER A 40 -5.61 13.10 -20.32
N ILE A 41 -4.73 12.12 -20.54
CA ILE A 41 -3.48 12.06 -19.80
C ILE A 41 -2.83 13.35 -20.23
N LEU A 42 -2.65 14.29 -19.29
CA LEU A 42 -1.93 15.52 -19.55
C LEU A 42 -0.68 15.10 -20.32
N SER A 43 -0.65 15.42 -21.61
CA SER A 43 0.40 15.01 -22.53
C SER A 43 1.58 15.92 -22.27
N ALA A 44 2.10 15.85 -21.05
CA ALA A 44 3.42 16.32 -20.74
C ALA A 44 4.37 15.30 -21.37
N PRO A 45 5.25 15.71 -22.30
CA PRO A 45 6.30 14.82 -22.74
C PRO A 45 7.02 14.30 -21.49
N PRO A 46 7.35 13.00 -21.41
CA PRO A 46 8.16 12.51 -20.31
C PRO A 46 9.40 13.41 -20.26
N PRO A 47 9.79 13.90 -19.07
CA PRO A 47 11.01 14.68 -18.96
C PRO A 47 12.13 13.91 -19.67
N ALA A 48 12.98 14.63 -20.42
CA ALA A 48 14.15 14.04 -21.06
C ALA A 48 14.86 13.13 -20.05
N PRO A 49 15.45 11.99 -20.46
CA PRO A 49 15.98 11.00 -19.52
C PRO A 49 17.12 11.60 -18.69
N SER A 50 16.75 12.27 -17.61
CA SER A 50 17.51 12.32 -16.38
C SER A 50 17.49 10.91 -15.83
N THR A 51 18.58 10.51 -15.20
CA THR A 51 18.71 9.23 -14.50
C THR A 51 17.41 8.89 -13.78
N ARG A 52 16.70 7.86 -14.25
CA ARG A 52 15.45 7.43 -13.61
C ARG A 52 15.82 6.84 -12.27
N VAL A 53 15.40 7.49 -11.19
CA VAL A 53 15.58 7.00 -9.83
C VAL A 53 14.35 6.16 -9.48
N THR A 54 14.57 4.92 -9.06
CA THR A 54 13.54 3.95 -8.70
C THR A 54 13.61 3.70 -7.20
N GLY A 55 12.46 3.65 -6.53
CA GLY A 55 12.45 3.38 -5.09
C GLY A 55 11.12 2.89 -4.59
N ALA A 56 11.12 2.45 -3.34
CA ALA A 56 9.92 2.13 -2.59
C ALA A 56 9.61 3.26 -1.62
N ILE A 57 8.36 3.71 -1.61
CA ILE A 57 7.85 4.62 -0.59
C ILE A 57 6.96 3.85 0.37
N HIS A 58 6.83 4.35 1.60
CA HIS A 58 5.95 3.76 2.61
C HIS A 58 6.41 2.37 3.08
N VAL A 59 7.65 2.28 3.61
CA VAL A 59 8.21 1.02 4.12
C VAL A 59 8.46 1.10 5.62
N HIS A 60 8.08 0.05 6.35
CA HIS A 60 8.28 -0.07 7.79
C HIS A 60 9.42 -1.04 8.09
N THR A 61 10.09 -0.81 9.22
CA THR A 61 11.15 -1.63 9.79
C THR A 61 10.75 -2.06 11.21
N ARG A 62 11.59 -2.85 11.87
CA ARG A 62 11.43 -3.25 13.29
C ARG A 62 11.40 -2.09 14.29
N ARG A 63 11.57 -0.85 13.83
CA ARG A 63 11.35 0.37 14.63
C ARG A 63 9.87 0.65 14.82
N SER A 64 9.01 0.09 13.96
CA SER A 64 7.57 0.05 14.13
C SER A 64 7.11 -1.29 14.69
N HIS A 65 5.94 -1.30 15.33
CA HIS A 65 5.33 -2.50 15.89
C HIS A 65 4.77 -3.47 14.82
N ASP A 66 4.64 -3.03 13.58
CA ASP A 66 3.98 -3.74 12.48
C ASP A 66 4.96 -4.27 11.41
N ALA A 67 6.27 -4.15 11.63
CA ALA A 67 7.30 -4.75 10.79
C ALA A 67 8.40 -5.43 11.63
N ILE A 68 9.09 -6.38 11.01
CA ILE A 68 10.11 -7.23 11.69
C ILE A 68 11.52 -7.07 11.13
N GLY A 69 11.66 -6.52 9.92
CA GLY A 69 12.95 -6.38 9.23
C GLY A 69 13.78 -5.22 9.75
N THR A 70 15.09 -5.39 9.81
CA THR A 70 16.05 -4.31 10.10
C THR A 70 16.27 -3.40 8.88
N GLU A 71 16.74 -2.17 9.10
CA GLU A 71 17.16 -1.27 8.00
C GLU A 71 18.22 -1.91 7.09
N ALA A 72 19.16 -2.68 7.65
CA ALA A 72 20.19 -3.38 6.88
C ALA A 72 19.62 -4.53 6.02
N GLU A 73 18.65 -5.29 6.53
CA GLU A 73 17.96 -6.32 5.73
C GLU A 73 17.14 -5.68 4.61
N LEU A 74 16.47 -4.58 4.91
CA LEU A 74 15.73 -3.81 3.93
C LEU A 74 16.63 -3.26 2.82
N ALA A 75 17.77 -2.66 3.17
CA ALA A 75 18.75 -2.15 2.20
C ALA A 75 19.26 -3.27 1.27
N ARG A 76 19.57 -4.45 1.81
CA ARG A 76 19.95 -5.62 1.00
C ARG A 76 18.83 -6.07 0.06
N ALA A 77 17.60 -6.14 0.54
CA ALA A 77 16.45 -6.52 -0.29
C ALA A 77 16.18 -5.49 -1.40
N ALA A 78 16.26 -4.19 -1.07
CA ALA A 78 16.09 -3.09 -2.02
C ALA A 78 17.17 -3.11 -3.10
N ARG A 79 18.44 -3.32 -2.72
CA ARG A 79 19.56 -3.48 -3.66
C ARG A 79 19.32 -4.66 -4.61
N ALA A 80 18.92 -5.82 -4.07
CA ALA A 80 18.63 -7.01 -4.86
C ALA A 80 17.46 -6.78 -5.84
N ALA A 81 16.52 -5.92 -5.48
CA ALA A 81 15.41 -5.49 -6.34
C ALA A 81 15.76 -4.36 -7.32
N GLY A 82 17.00 -3.84 -7.30
CA GLY A 82 17.45 -2.76 -8.17
C GLY A 82 16.86 -1.40 -7.82
N LEU A 83 16.51 -1.17 -6.55
CA LEU A 83 16.03 0.13 -6.07
C LEU A 83 17.21 1.04 -5.71
N ASP A 84 17.10 2.32 -6.04
CA ASP A 84 18.06 3.37 -5.70
C ASP A 84 17.80 3.95 -4.31
N PHE A 85 16.55 3.94 -3.85
CA PHE A 85 16.18 4.45 -2.54
C PHE A 85 14.99 3.73 -1.91
N VAL A 86 14.86 3.89 -0.59
CA VAL A 86 13.68 3.50 0.19
C VAL A 86 13.31 4.63 1.14
N PHE A 87 12.04 5.02 1.14
CA PHE A 87 11.48 5.95 2.12
C PHE A 87 10.87 5.18 3.29
N LEU A 88 11.50 5.28 4.46
CA LEU A 88 11.01 4.68 5.69
C LEU A 88 9.84 5.51 6.25
N ALA A 89 8.82 4.82 6.73
CA ALA A 89 7.57 5.37 7.20
C ALA A 89 7.25 4.92 8.64
N ASP A 90 8.29 4.61 9.42
CA ASP A 90 8.12 3.97 10.71
C ASP A 90 7.22 4.77 11.68
N HIS A 91 6.39 4.05 12.43
CA HIS A 91 5.56 4.56 13.51
C HIS A 91 6.40 4.83 14.75
N ARG A 92 6.25 6.03 15.30
CA ARG A 92 6.80 6.35 16.61
C ARG A 92 5.77 6.08 17.71
N ASP A 93 6.20 5.38 18.76
CA ASP A 93 5.41 5.23 19.97
C ASP A 93 5.40 6.51 20.82
N ALA A 94 4.26 6.77 21.47
CA ALA A 94 4.11 7.89 22.40
C ALA A 94 4.94 7.63 23.66
N GLY A 95 6.23 7.97 23.61
CA GLY A 95 7.17 7.76 24.71
C GLY A 95 8.62 7.54 24.27
N SER A 96 8.86 7.14 23.02
CA SER A 96 10.23 6.94 22.53
C SER A 96 11.00 8.27 22.51
N PRO A 97 12.23 8.34 23.03
CA PRO A 97 13.03 9.57 22.99
C PRO A 97 13.14 10.11 21.56
N ALA A 98 12.90 11.42 21.38
CA ALA A 98 12.98 12.04 20.06
C ALA A 98 14.39 11.91 19.44
N ALA A 99 15.43 11.83 20.28
CA ALA A 99 16.82 11.65 19.86
C ALA A 99 17.09 10.29 19.18
N GLU A 100 16.30 9.25 19.47
CA GLU A 100 16.43 7.94 18.83
C GLU A 100 15.86 7.91 17.40
N TRP A 101 15.15 8.97 17.01
CA TRP A 101 14.57 9.14 15.69
C TRP A 101 15.41 10.07 14.83
N GLU A 102 16.71 9.77 14.72
CA GLU A 102 17.63 10.45 13.82
C GLU A 102 17.10 10.37 12.38
N ARG A 103 16.83 11.54 11.78
CA ARG A 103 16.09 11.70 10.51
C ARG A 103 17.00 11.89 9.30
N THR A 104 18.29 11.65 9.47
CA THR A 104 19.25 11.81 8.39
C THR A 104 19.08 10.66 7.42
N ALA A 105 18.97 10.98 6.13
CA ALA A 105 19.08 9.96 5.11
C ALA A 105 20.49 9.35 5.16
N ALA A 106 20.60 8.04 4.96
CA ALA A 106 21.89 7.36 4.90
C ALA A 106 21.96 6.41 3.72
N TRP A 107 23.16 6.22 3.20
CA TRP A 107 23.45 5.19 2.23
C TRP A 107 23.76 3.89 2.94
N GLU A 108 22.98 2.85 2.65
CA GLU A 108 23.18 1.50 3.16
C GLU A 108 23.18 0.55 1.97
N GLU A 109 24.22 -0.29 1.83
CA GLU A 109 24.32 -1.24 0.72
C GLU A 109 24.22 -0.62 -0.69
N GLY A 110 24.51 0.68 -0.83
CA GLY A 110 24.37 1.41 -2.10
C GLY A 110 22.93 1.85 -2.41
N VAL A 111 22.02 1.77 -1.44
CA VAL A 111 20.63 2.26 -1.49
C VAL A 111 20.49 3.44 -0.53
N LEU A 112 19.82 4.51 -0.95
CA LEU A 112 19.53 5.64 -0.07
C LEU A 112 18.31 5.32 0.81
N LEU A 113 18.51 5.22 2.13
CA LEU A 113 17.42 5.13 3.09
C LEU A 113 17.04 6.54 3.55
N VAL A 114 15.84 7.00 3.17
CA VAL A 114 15.25 8.27 3.62
C VAL A 114 14.41 7.99 4.86
N ARG A 115 14.81 8.55 6.01
CA ARG A 115 14.19 8.26 7.31
C ARG A 115 13.05 9.22 7.62
N GLY A 116 11.87 8.93 7.07
CA GLY A 116 10.62 9.60 7.40
C GLY A 116 9.85 8.93 8.56
N GLN A 117 8.62 9.39 8.76
CA GLN A 117 7.63 8.77 9.65
C GLN A 117 6.26 8.80 8.97
N GLU A 118 5.41 7.81 9.28
CA GLU A 118 3.98 7.91 9.04
C GLU A 118 3.28 8.51 10.28
N ILE A 119 2.66 9.66 10.10
CA ILE A 119 1.95 10.38 11.17
C ILE A 119 0.46 10.50 10.85
N ARG A 120 -0.36 10.64 11.88
CA ARG A 120 -1.77 11.02 11.72
C ARG A 120 -1.91 12.54 11.81
N VAL A 121 -2.58 13.15 10.83
CA VAL A 121 -3.04 14.53 10.90
C VAL A 121 -4.54 14.51 11.21
N GLU A 122 -4.92 15.11 12.34
CA GLU A 122 -6.30 15.10 12.83
C GLU A 122 -7.26 15.75 11.83
N GLY A 123 -8.41 15.10 11.61
CA GLY A 123 -9.40 15.52 10.62
C GLY A 123 -9.00 15.31 9.16
N VAL A 124 -7.76 14.85 8.90
CA VAL A 124 -7.18 14.75 7.56
C VAL A 124 -6.97 13.30 7.13
N GLY A 125 -6.13 12.54 7.84
CA GLY A 125 -5.68 11.21 7.42
C GLY A 125 -4.22 10.97 7.81
N LYS A 126 -3.58 9.92 7.26
CA LYS A 126 -2.13 9.70 7.46
C LYS A 126 -1.29 10.37 6.38
N VAL A 127 -0.09 10.77 6.79
CA VAL A 127 0.89 11.45 5.94
C VAL A 127 2.26 10.84 6.22
N LEU A 128 3.00 10.53 5.16
CA LEU A 128 4.43 10.25 5.28
C LEU A 128 5.16 11.58 5.31
N VAL A 129 6.06 11.75 6.26
CA VAL A 129 6.77 13.00 6.44
C VAL A 129 8.25 12.78 6.72
N ASP A 130 9.07 13.52 5.99
CA ASP A 130 10.52 13.62 6.15
C ASP A 130 10.93 15.08 6.37
N ARG A 131 12.07 15.30 7.04
CA ARG A 131 12.64 16.63 7.34
C ARG A 131 11.72 17.57 8.13
N VAL A 132 10.92 17.02 9.04
CA VAL A 132 10.28 17.82 10.11
C VAL A 132 11.18 17.80 11.33
N ASP A 133 11.50 18.96 11.91
CA ASP A 133 12.48 19.11 13.00
C ASP A 133 12.09 18.43 14.32
N THR A 134 10.83 17.99 14.45
CA THR A 134 10.35 17.31 15.67
C THR A 134 9.66 16.00 15.34
N ALA A 135 9.90 14.98 16.17
CA ALA A 135 9.14 13.75 16.14
C ALA A 135 7.72 13.97 16.62
N VAL A 136 6.78 13.87 15.68
CA VAL A 136 5.36 14.04 15.92
C VAL A 136 4.72 12.68 15.70
N VAL A 137 4.06 12.13 16.72
CA VAL A 137 3.25 10.89 16.57
C VAL A 137 1.95 11.23 15.83
N SER A 138 1.36 12.37 16.16
CA SER A 138 0.14 12.89 15.55
C SER A 138 0.12 14.41 15.59
N TRP A 139 -0.44 15.03 14.55
CA TRP A 139 -0.65 16.47 14.44
C TRP A 139 -2.10 16.84 14.74
N THR A 140 -2.31 17.68 15.75
CA THR A 140 -3.66 18.07 16.23
C THR A 140 -4.16 19.40 15.67
N GLY A 141 -3.29 20.22 15.06
CA GLY A 141 -3.65 21.58 14.62
C GLY A 141 -4.44 21.68 13.30
N GLY A 142 -4.96 20.56 12.78
CA GLY A 142 -5.59 20.51 11.45
C GLY A 142 -4.63 20.76 10.28
N MET A 143 -5.17 20.78 9.06
CA MET A 143 -4.37 20.82 7.81
C MET A 143 -3.55 22.11 7.65
N GLU A 144 -4.14 23.28 7.90
CA GLU A 144 -3.48 24.56 7.64
C GLU A 144 -2.21 24.73 8.48
N SER A 145 -2.30 24.46 9.79
CA SER A 145 -1.12 24.51 10.66
C SER A 145 -0.11 23.42 10.33
N PHE A 146 -0.56 22.26 9.83
CA PHE A 146 0.33 21.20 9.36
C PHE A 146 1.11 21.67 8.12
N LEU A 147 0.46 22.30 7.15
CA LEU A 147 1.12 22.82 5.96
C LEU A 147 2.08 23.98 6.29
N ALA A 148 1.70 24.88 7.20
CA ALA A 148 2.60 25.92 7.69
C ALA A 148 3.87 25.33 8.33
N ARG A 149 3.71 24.19 9.03
CA ARG A 149 4.85 23.44 9.59
C ARG A 149 5.72 22.82 8.50
N VAL A 150 5.10 22.20 7.50
CA VAL A 150 5.80 21.58 6.36
C VAL A 150 6.62 22.62 5.61
N GLU A 151 6.05 23.79 5.34
CA GLU A 151 6.73 24.91 4.68
C GLU A 151 7.90 25.42 5.51
N ARG A 152 7.68 25.70 6.80
CA ARG A 152 8.71 26.19 7.71
C ARG A 152 9.92 25.27 7.81
N ASP A 153 9.68 23.96 7.88
CA ASP A 153 10.74 22.96 8.00
C ASP A 153 11.27 22.49 6.62
N SER A 154 10.72 23.03 5.52
CA SER A 154 11.02 22.57 4.15
C SER A 154 10.86 21.05 3.98
N ALA A 155 9.87 20.49 4.67
CA ALA A 155 9.62 19.06 4.79
C ALA A 155 9.11 18.45 3.48
N PHE A 156 9.32 17.14 3.31
CA PHE A 156 8.71 16.37 2.21
C PHE A 156 7.51 15.58 2.74
N THR A 157 6.38 15.65 2.05
CA THR A 157 5.13 14.99 2.46
C THR A 157 4.49 14.16 1.36
N VAL A 158 4.00 12.98 1.75
CA VAL A 158 3.23 12.09 0.89
C VAL A 158 1.89 11.82 1.55
N VAL A 159 0.79 11.95 0.81
CA VAL A 159 -0.50 11.42 1.27
C VAL A 159 -0.43 9.90 1.31
N ALA A 160 -0.58 9.33 2.51
CA ALA A 160 -0.51 7.89 2.75
C ALA A 160 -1.91 7.28 2.67
N HIS A 161 -2.00 6.11 2.03
CA HIS A 161 -3.18 5.26 1.93
C HIS A 161 -4.50 6.06 1.90
N PRO A 162 -4.71 6.92 0.89
CA PRO A 162 -5.80 7.88 0.87
C PRO A 162 -7.19 7.24 0.92
N ARG A 163 -7.28 5.96 0.50
CA ARG A 163 -8.50 5.15 0.56
C ARG A 163 -8.51 4.17 1.74
N GLY A 164 -7.64 4.37 2.73
CA GLY A 164 -7.49 3.48 3.87
C GLY A 164 -8.74 3.39 4.75
N ARG A 165 -8.57 2.83 5.94
CA ARG A 165 -9.67 2.61 6.89
C ARG A 165 -10.25 3.95 7.39
N PRO A 166 -11.50 3.96 7.91
CA PRO A 166 -12.02 5.12 8.62
C PRO A 166 -11.06 5.58 9.73
N GLY A 167 -10.57 6.82 9.63
CA GLY A 167 -9.57 7.39 10.55
C GLY A 167 -8.15 7.49 9.97
N ASP A 168 -7.89 6.75 8.89
CA ASP A 168 -6.62 6.74 8.15
C ASP A 168 -6.79 7.31 6.74
N ALA A 169 -7.99 7.15 6.15
CA ALA A 169 -8.36 7.68 4.85
C ALA A 169 -8.22 9.21 4.78
N TRP A 170 -7.79 9.69 3.61
CA TRP A 170 -7.70 11.10 3.29
C TRP A 170 -9.09 11.70 3.16
N ARG A 171 -9.36 12.76 3.93
CA ARG A 171 -10.66 13.44 3.99
C ARG A 171 -10.74 14.77 3.24
N PRO A 172 -9.68 15.60 3.16
CA PRO A 172 -9.76 16.85 2.43
C PRO A 172 -10.11 16.62 0.95
N SER A 173 -10.83 17.56 0.35
CA SER A 173 -11.24 17.51 -1.06
C SER A 173 -10.08 17.67 -2.05
N GLY A 174 -8.87 18.00 -1.57
CA GLY A 174 -7.67 18.12 -2.37
C GLY A 174 -6.39 17.84 -1.57
N ALA A 175 -5.26 17.87 -2.26
CA ALA A 175 -3.93 17.59 -1.70
C ALA A 175 -2.96 18.79 -1.84
N SER A 176 -3.50 19.99 -2.05
CA SER A 176 -2.69 21.20 -2.23
C SER A 176 -1.71 21.38 -1.06
N GLY A 177 -0.42 21.59 -1.39
CA GLY A 177 0.65 21.69 -0.39
C GLY A 177 1.30 20.36 -0.01
N MET A 178 0.80 19.21 -0.49
CA MET A 178 1.48 17.92 -0.39
C MET A 178 2.42 17.72 -1.57
N ALA A 179 3.59 17.11 -1.32
CA ALA A 179 4.58 16.90 -2.38
C ALA A 179 4.26 15.67 -3.26
N ALA A 180 3.58 14.67 -2.70
CA ALA A 180 3.26 13.44 -3.40
C ALA A 180 1.99 12.77 -2.85
N TRP A 181 1.53 11.76 -3.58
CA TRP A 181 0.30 11.03 -3.27
C TRP A 181 0.49 9.53 -3.54
N GLU A 182 0.15 8.70 -2.57
CA GLU A 182 0.11 7.25 -2.76
C GLU A 182 -1.10 6.86 -3.61
N VAL A 183 -0.84 6.48 -4.86
CA VAL A 183 -1.88 6.04 -5.80
C VAL A 183 -2.26 4.57 -5.57
N PHE A 184 -1.34 3.79 -5.00
CA PHE A 184 -1.49 2.35 -4.77
C PHE A 184 -0.99 1.97 -3.37
N ASP A 185 -1.91 1.47 -2.54
CA ASP A 185 -1.62 0.86 -1.24
C ASP A 185 -1.89 -0.65 -1.31
N PHE A 186 -0.81 -1.42 -1.26
CA PHE A 186 -0.87 -2.88 -1.27
C PHE A 186 -1.65 -3.44 -0.08
N ALA A 187 -1.44 -2.89 1.12
CA ALA A 187 -2.05 -3.36 2.35
C ALA A 187 -3.54 -3.06 2.38
N ASP A 188 -3.99 -1.88 1.92
CA ASP A 188 -5.43 -1.59 1.79
C ASP A 188 -6.10 -2.49 0.74
N VAL A 189 -5.48 -2.70 -0.42
CA VAL A 189 -6.04 -3.62 -1.44
C VAL A 189 -6.15 -5.03 -0.87
N ALA A 190 -5.10 -5.54 -0.22
CA ALA A 190 -5.14 -6.87 0.40
C ALA A 190 -6.24 -6.96 1.47
N ARG A 191 -6.35 -5.97 2.36
CA ARG A 191 -7.38 -5.93 3.42
C ARG A 191 -8.79 -5.92 2.86
N ARG A 192 -9.06 -5.08 1.85
CA ARG A 192 -10.38 -5.02 1.18
C ARG A 192 -10.74 -6.36 0.54
N ARG A 193 -9.77 -7.05 -0.05
CA ARG A 193 -9.98 -8.37 -0.67
C ARG A 193 -10.25 -9.45 0.35
N LEU A 194 -9.51 -9.46 1.45
CA LEU A 194 -9.73 -10.38 2.56
C LEU A 194 -11.08 -10.14 3.27
N ALA A 195 -11.57 -8.91 3.25
CA ALA A 195 -12.91 -8.56 3.75
C ALA A 195 -14.04 -8.82 2.73
N SER A 196 -13.73 -9.21 1.49
CA SER A 196 -14.74 -9.36 0.44
C SER A 196 -15.46 -10.72 0.52
N PRO A 197 -16.71 -10.83 0.01
CA PRO A 197 -17.40 -12.12 -0.14
C PRO A 197 -16.63 -13.15 -1.00
N SER A 198 -15.65 -12.68 -1.78
CA SER A 198 -14.77 -13.49 -2.62
C SER A 198 -13.50 -13.96 -1.91
N VAL A 199 -13.36 -13.76 -0.59
CA VAL A 199 -12.15 -14.14 0.16
C VAL A 199 -11.76 -15.61 -0.01
N VAL A 200 -12.74 -16.53 -0.03
CA VAL A 200 -12.46 -17.96 -0.23
C VAL A 200 -11.85 -18.21 -1.61
N TYR A 201 -12.37 -17.54 -2.65
CA TYR A 201 -11.78 -17.59 -3.99
C TYR A 201 -10.34 -17.10 -3.98
N HIS A 202 -10.08 -15.96 -3.34
CA HIS A 202 -8.75 -15.37 -3.27
C HIS A 202 -7.75 -16.26 -2.52
N LEU A 203 -8.14 -16.83 -1.38
CA LEU A 203 -7.30 -17.74 -0.61
C LEU A 203 -6.98 -19.02 -1.38
N VAL A 204 -7.97 -19.60 -2.06
CA VAL A 204 -7.76 -20.79 -2.91
C VAL A 204 -6.85 -20.47 -4.09
N ALA A 205 -7.02 -19.31 -4.73
CA ALA A 205 -6.16 -18.86 -5.81
C ALA A 205 -4.71 -18.66 -5.33
N LEU A 206 -4.50 -18.02 -4.16
CA LEU A 206 -3.16 -17.85 -3.59
C LEU A 206 -2.52 -19.20 -3.26
N ALA A 207 -3.21 -20.08 -2.53
CA ALA A 207 -2.71 -21.40 -2.18
C ALA A 207 -2.42 -22.27 -3.41
N GLY A 208 -3.29 -22.24 -4.42
CA GLY A 208 -3.04 -22.92 -5.70
C GLY A 208 -1.88 -22.30 -6.49
N GLY A 209 -1.67 -20.99 -6.36
CA GLY A 209 -0.54 -20.27 -6.93
C GLY A 209 0.79 -20.74 -6.35
N GLU A 210 0.88 -20.82 -5.02
CA GLU A 210 2.07 -21.34 -4.32
C GLU A 210 2.40 -22.76 -4.77
N LEU A 211 1.40 -23.65 -4.83
CA LEU A 211 1.59 -25.03 -5.26
C LEU A 211 2.03 -25.17 -6.73
N THR A 212 1.79 -24.16 -7.56
CA THR A 212 2.08 -24.18 -9.00
C THR A 212 3.23 -23.27 -9.40
N GLY A 213 3.90 -22.61 -8.44
CA GLY A 213 4.94 -21.61 -8.70
C GLY A 213 4.41 -20.35 -9.40
N ARG A 214 3.10 -20.07 -9.28
CA ARG A 214 2.40 -18.92 -9.87
C ARG A 214 1.85 -17.94 -8.82
N ALA A 215 2.40 -17.99 -7.61
CA ALA A 215 1.99 -17.12 -6.52
C ALA A 215 2.01 -15.64 -6.94
N GLU A 216 3.11 -15.17 -7.54
CA GLU A 216 3.28 -13.80 -8.03
C GLU A 216 2.18 -13.37 -9.04
N HIS A 217 1.79 -14.27 -9.95
CA HIS A 217 0.73 -13.98 -10.92
C HIS A 217 -0.65 -13.91 -10.26
N ASN A 218 -0.91 -14.74 -9.27
CA ASN A 218 -2.18 -14.73 -8.53
C ASN A 218 -2.27 -13.52 -7.61
N TRP A 219 -1.14 -13.10 -7.04
CA TRP A 219 -0.98 -11.81 -6.40
C TRP A 219 -1.32 -10.67 -7.38
N LEU A 220 -0.67 -10.57 -8.54
CA LEU A 220 -0.98 -9.55 -9.55
C LEU A 220 -2.47 -9.53 -9.98
N ARG A 221 -3.12 -10.69 -10.10
CA ARG A 221 -4.57 -10.76 -10.36
C ARG A 221 -5.42 -10.25 -9.20
N LEU A 222 -5.08 -10.60 -7.96
CA LEU A 222 -5.72 -10.08 -6.76
C LEU A 222 -5.73 -8.55 -6.75
N TYR A 223 -4.64 -7.95 -7.26
CA TYR A 223 -4.49 -6.50 -7.39
C TYR A 223 -5.29 -5.94 -8.57
N ARG A 224 -5.20 -6.52 -9.78
CA ARG A 224 -5.77 -5.96 -11.01
C ARG A 224 -7.27 -5.64 -10.90
N ASP A 225 -8.03 -6.49 -10.24
CA ASP A 225 -9.49 -6.37 -10.18
C ASP A 225 -9.97 -5.20 -9.27
N GLY A 226 -9.06 -4.43 -8.67
CA GLY A 226 -9.35 -3.40 -7.64
C GLY A 226 -9.03 -1.96 -8.03
N PHE A 227 -8.44 -1.75 -9.20
CA PHE A 227 -7.89 -0.45 -9.63
C PHE A 227 -8.91 0.48 -10.31
N ARG A 228 -10.16 0.53 -9.85
CA ARG A 228 -10.99 1.71 -10.12
C ARG A 228 -10.52 2.84 -9.23
N SER A 229 -9.45 3.50 -9.62
CA SER A 229 -9.08 4.80 -9.07
C SER A 229 -10.23 5.76 -9.39
N PRO A 230 -10.92 6.40 -8.42
CA PRO A 230 -11.55 7.67 -8.70
C PRO A 230 -10.49 8.53 -9.36
N GLY A 231 -10.75 8.92 -10.61
CA GLY A 231 -9.95 9.91 -11.28
C GLY A 231 -9.79 11.09 -10.34
N VAL A 232 -8.57 11.61 -10.27
CA VAL A 232 -8.34 12.92 -9.67
C VAL A 232 -9.22 13.88 -10.49
N ALA A 233 -10.35 14.28 -9.91
CA ALA A 233 -11.19 15.35 -10.44
C ALA A 233 -10.56 16.68 -10.10
#